data_AF-A0A225DK12-F1
#
_entry.id   AF-A0A225DK12-F1
#
_cell.length_a   1.000
_cell.length_b   1.000
_cell.length_c   1.000
_cell.angle_alpha   90.00
_cell.angle_beta   90.00
_cell.angle_gamma   90.00
#
_symmetry.space_group_name_H-M   'P 1'
#
loop_
_entity.id
_entity.type
_entity.pdbx_description
1 polymer ?
#
loop_
_entity_poly.entity_id
_entity_poly.type
_entity_poly.pdbx_seq_one_letter_code
_entity_poly.pdbx_strand_id
1 'polypeptide(L)'
;MMDGGGNFPLGVFSSRERDESWISYHRLTGVLTLYPLDIGVYEWAIESGEFVPKRPDQSGSRFVGRFSSASQEHYHYTDGKQ
;
A
#
# COMPACT_ATOMS: atom_id res chain seq x y z
N MET A 1 -15.77 -13.71 2.90
CA MET A 1 -14.36 -13.92 3.30
C MET A 1 -13.54 -13.81 2.02
N MET A 2 -12.58 -12.90 1.93
CA MET A 2 -11.65 -12.90 0.80
C MET A 2 -10.52 -13.89 1.15
N ASP A 3 -10.56 -15.07 0.55
CA ASP A 3 -9.45 -16.04 0.59
C ASP A 3 -8.32 -15.52 -0.29
N GLY A 4 -7.24 -15.06 0.35
CA GLY A 4 -6.06 -14.51 -0.33
C GLY A 4 -5.28 -13.52 0.52
N GLY A 5 -5.11 -13.78 1.82
CA GLY A 5 -4.54 -12.81 2.76
C GLY A 5 -3.04 -13.03 3.01
N GLY A 6 -2.19 -12.77 2.02
CA GLY A 6 -0.75 -12.65 2.27
C GLY A 6 -0.47 -11.44 3.16
N ASN A 7 0.31 -11.60 4.23
CA ASN A 7 0.73 -10.48 5.11
C ASN A 7 1.86 -9.62 4.50
N PHE A 8 2.38 -10.03 3.35
CA PHE A 8 3.49 -9.38 2.66
C PHE A 8 3.08 -9.01 1.23
N PRO A 9 3.65 -7.94 0.67
CA PRO A 9 3.48 -7.63 -0.75
C PRO A 9 3.90 -8.83 -1.61
N LEU A 10 3.09 -9.16 -2.62
CA LEU A 10 3.40 -10.24 -3.56
C LEU A 10 4.44 -9.83 -4.60
N GLY A 11 4.53 -8.53 -4.89
CA GLY A 11 5.45 -7.94 -5.84
C GLY A 11 5.53 -6.43 -5.68
N VAL A 12 6.59 -5.83 -6.21
CA VAL A 12 6.78 -4.38 -6.29
C VAL A 12 7.19 -4.06 -7.72
N PHE A 13 6.48 -3.13 -8.34
CA PHE A 13 6.63 -2.81 -9.75
C PHE A 13 6.93 -1.32 -9.93
N SER A 14 7.79 -1.00 -10.89
CA SER A 14 8.18 0.38 -11.20
C SER A 14 7.12 1.18 -11.97
N SER A 15 6.05 0.53 -12.40
CA SER A 15 5.01 1.13 -13.25
C SER A 15 3.72 0.30 -13.17
N ARG A 16 2.58 0.98 -13.17
CA ARG A 16 1.26 0.36 -13.07
C ARG A 16 0.99 -0.67 -14.15
N GLU A 17 1.40 -0.40 -15.39
CA GLU A 17 1.13 -1.27 -16.54
C GLU A 17 1.80 -2.65 -16.41
N ARG A 18 3.00 -2.68 -15.81
CA ARG A 18 3.73 -3.94 -15.55
C ARG A 18 3.04 -4.75 -14.45
N ASP A 19 2.58 -4.06 -13.41
CA ASP A 19 1.83 -4.67 -12.31
C ASP A 19 0.51 -5.25 -12.81
N GLU A 20 -0.29 -4.44 -13.52
CA GLU A 20 -1.57 -4.87 -14.08
C GLU A 20 -1.44 -6.03 -15.06
N SER A 21 -0.38 -6.04 -15.88
CA SER A 21 -0.08 -7.17 -16.76
C SER A 21 0.20 -8.45 -15.96
N TRP A 22 0.94 -8.34 -14.85
CA TRP A 22 1.27 -9.46 -13.97
C TRP A 22 0.04 -9.97 -13.20
N ILE A 23 -0.76 -9.05 -12.63
CA ILE A 23 -2.03 -9.34 -11.95
C ILE A 23 -3.00 -10.07 -12.89
N SER A 24 -3.16 -9.57 -14.12
CA SER A 24 -4.05 -10.16 -15.11
C SER A 24 -3.58 -11.55 -15.52
N TYR A 25 -2.29 -11.71 -15.84
CA TYR A 25 -1.70 -12.98 -16.23
C TYR A 25 -1.90 -14.08 -15.17
N HIS A 26 -1.75 -13.74 -13.89
CA HIS A 26 -1.90 -14.67 -12.78
C HIS A 26 -3.33 -14.76 -12.20
N ARG A 27 -4.28 -13.96 -12.68
CA ARG A 27 -5.66 -13.89 -12.19
C ARG A 27 -5.76 -13.62 -10.69
N LEU A 28 -4.95 -12.68 -10.20
CA LEU A 28 -4.85 -12.40 -8.77
C LEU A 28 -6.09 -11.65 -8.24
N THR A 29 -6.44 -11.93 -6.99
CA THR A 29 -7.41 -11.17 -6.20
C THR A 29 -6.66 -10.49 -5.06
N GLY A 30 -6.79 -9.18 -4.92
CA GLY A 30 -6.01 -8.41 -3.96
C GLY A 30 -6.13 -6.90 -4.13
N VAL A 31 -5.16 -6.17 -3.57
CA VAL A 31 -5.07 -4.71 -3.63
C VAL A 31 -3.73 -4.31 -4.20
N LEU A 32 -3.74 -3.45 -5.21
CA LEU A 32 -2.58 -2.72 -5.70
C LEU A 32 -2.55 -1.37 -4.98
N THR A 33 -1.45 -1.06 -4.29
CA THR A 33 -1.27 0.22 -3.61
C THR A 33 -0.05 0.93 -4.16
N LEU A 34 -0.22 2.21 -4.53
CA LEU A 34 0.89 3.05 -4.95
C LEU A 34 1.69 3.48 -3.72
N TYR A 35 2.97 3.11 -3.71
CA TYR A 35 3.93 3.52 -2.69
C TYR A 35 4.96 4.49 -3.28
N PRO A 36 5.33 5.55 -2.53
CA PRO A 36 6.49 6.36 -2.88
C PRO A 36 7.78 5.53 -2.73
N LEU A 37 8.72 5.73 -3.66
CA LEU A 37 10.05 5.12 -3.56
C LEU A 37 10.91 5.89 -2.56
N ASP A 38 11.72 5.14 -1.80
CA ASP A 38 12.68 5.66 -0.81
C ASP A 38 12.08 6.52 0.32
N ILE A 39 10.76 6.58 0.43
CA ILE A 39 10.04 7.32 1.47
C ILE A 39 9.12 6.36 2.22
N GLY A 40 9.20 6.36 3.55
CA GLY A 40 8.29 5.59 4.39
C GLY A 40 6.86 6.14 4.30
N VAL A 41 5.86 5.27 4.45
CA VAL A 41 4.43 5.66 4.38
C VAL A 41 4.07 6.72 5.42
N TYR A 42 4.71 6.64 6.59
CA TYR A 42 4.52 7.60 7.67
C TYR A 42 5.03 8.99 7.29
N GLU A 43 6.27 9.07 6.80
CA GLU A 43 6.86 10.32 6.30
C GLU A 43 6.04 10.88 5.14
N TRP A 44 5.69 10.05 4.16
CA TRP A 44 4.85 10.45 3.03
C TRP A 44 3.51 11.04 3.47
N ALA A 45 2.82 10.41 4.43
CA ALA A 45 1.53 10.88 4.90
C ALA A 45 1.63 12.24 5.63
N ILE A 46 2.76 12.51 6.28
CA ILE A 46 3.02 13.82 6.90
C ILE A 46 3.31 14.87 5.83
N GLU A 47 4.19 14.56 4.88
CA GLU A 47 4.61 15.48 3.82
C GLU A 47 3.45 15.85 2.88
N SER A 48 2.53 14.91 2.62
CA SER A 48 1.33 15.14 1.83
C SER A 48 0.20 15.84 2.62
N GLY A 49 0.32 15.97 3.94
CA GLY A 49 -0.71 16.55 4.81
C GLY A 49 -1.84 15.58 5.16
N GLU A 50 -1.79 14.34 4.72
CA GLU A 50 -2.77 13.28 5.01
C GLU A 50 -2.75 12.84 6.49
N PHE A 51 -1.63 13.04 7.18
CA PHE A 51 -1.46 12.74 8.59
C PHE A 51 -0.75 13.86 9.35
N VAL A 52 -1.35 14.28 10.47
CA VAL A 52 -0.74 15.22 11.40
C VAL A 52 -0.66 14.54 12.76
N PRO A 53 0.54 14.22 13.29
CA PRO A 53 0.69 13.69 14.64
C PRO A 53 0.13 14.70 15.66
N LYS A 54 -0.80 14.27 16.51
CA LYS A 54 -1.43 15.09 17.55
C LYS A 54 -0.99 14.69 18.95
N ARG A 55 -0.35 13.52 19.10
CA ARG A 55 0.11 12.98 20.38
C ARG A 55 1.57 12.52 20.28
N PRO A 56 2.38 12.63 21.36
CA PRO A 56 3.81 12.28 21.31
C PRO A 56 4.10 10.83 20.92
N ASP A 57 3.21 9.89 21.22
CA ASP A 57 3.36 8.48 20.87
C ASP A 57 3.12 8.19 19.38
N GLN A 58 2.55 9.13 18.63
CA GLN A 58 2.29 8.99 17.19
C GLN A 58 3.53 9.20 16.32
N SER A 59 4.69 9.46 16.92
CA SER A 59 5.97 9.58 16.20
C SER A 59 7.03 8.60 16.70
N GLY A 60 6.68 7.73 17.65
CA GLY A 60 7.58 6.70 18.15
C GLY A 60 7.74 5.52 17.20
N SER A 61 8.89 4.84 17.25
CA SER A 61 9.21 3.69 16.38
C SER A 61 8.14 2.60 16.35
N ARG A 62 7.51 2.31 17.51
CA ARG A 62 6.38 1.37 17.60
C ARG A 62 5.18 1.82 16.76
N PHE A 63 4.90 3.12 16.71
CA PHE A 63 3.80 3.66 15.93
C PHE A 63 4.13 3.68 14.44
N VAL A 64 5.32 4.18 14.07
CA VAL A 64 5.81 4.21 12.69
C VAL A 64 5.83 2.80 12.08
N GLY A 65 6.35 1.80 12.81
CA GLY A 65 6.45 0.42 12.32
C GLY A 65 5.12 -0.31 12.08
N ARG A 66 3.99 0.23 12.57
CA ARG A 66 2.65 -0.31 12.31
C ARG A 66 1.76 0.66 11.52
N PHE A 67 2.32 1.78 11.08
CA PHE A 67 1.56 2.82 10.42
C PHE A 67 1.13 2.35 9.03
N SER A 68 -0.12 2.62 8.69
CA SER A 68 -0.66 2.47 7.34
C SER A 68 -1.49 3.70 7.02
N SER A 69 -1.60 4.04 5.73
CA SER A 69 -2.42 5.15 5.27
C SER A 69 -3.43 4.66 4.24
N ALA A 70 -4.71 4.85 4.55
CA ALA A 70 -5.80 4.58 3.60
C ALA A 70 -5.88 5.64 2.49
N SER A 71 -5.18 6.77 2.65
CA SER A 71 -5.12 7.84 1.64
C SER A 71 -4.18 7.52 0.48
N GLN A 72 -3.39 6.45 0.57
CA GLN A 72 -2.61 6.00 -0.58
C GLN A 72 -3.53 5.59 -1.72
N GLU A 73 -3.20 5.98 -2.93
CA GLU A 73 -3.91 5.51 -4.13
C GLU A 73 -3.85 3.99 -4.19
N HIS A 74 -5.02 3.35 -4.28
CA HIS A 74 -5.11 1.91 -4.32
C HIS A 74 -6.27 1.44 -5.20
N TYR A 75 -6.12 0.21 -5.71
CA TYR A 75 -7.05 -0.43 -6.62
C TYR A 75 -7.30 -1.85 -6.17
N HIS A 76 -8.57 -2.23 -6.10
CA HIS A 76 -8.96 -3.61 -5.81
C HIS A 76 -8.96 -4.41 -7.10
N TYR A 77 -8.55 -5.67 -7.03
CA TYR A 77 -8.66 -6.61 -8.14
C TYR A 77 -9.34 -7.90 -7.67
N THR A 78 -10.14 -8.50 -8.54
CA THR A 78 -10.75 -9.82 -8.39
C THR A 78 -10.52 -10.62 -9.67
N ASP A 79 -9.94 -11.81 -9.56
CA ASP A 79 -9.67 -12.72 -10.70
C ASP A 79 -8.91 -12.04 -11.85
N GLY A 80 -7.93 -11.19 -11.51
CA GLY A 80 -7.09 -10.46 -12.46
C GLY A 80 -7.74 -9.22 -13.09
N LYS A 81 -8.85 -8.74 -12.55
CA LYS A 81 -9.62 -7.59 -13.06
C LYS A 81 -9.87 -6.58 -11.95
N GLN A 82 -9.72 -5.29 -12.26
CA GLN A 82 -9.98 -4.20 -11.33
C GLN A 82 -11.47 -4.07 -10.99
#